data_AF-A0A9D5NZ26-F1
#
_entry.id   AF-A0A9D5NZ26-F1
#
_cell.length_a   1.000
_cell.length_b   1.000
_cell.length_c   1.000
_cell.angle_alpha   90.00
_cell.angle_beta   90.00
_cell.angle_gamma   90.00
#
_symmetry.space_group_name_H-M   'P 1'
#
loop_
_entity.id
_entity.type
_entity.pdbx_description
1 polymer ?
#
loop_
_entity_poly.entity_id
_entity_poly.type
_entity_poly.pdbx_seq_one_letter_code
_entity_poly.pdbx_strand_id
1 'polypeptide(L)'
;MKVILKSVVASLAVMSLAACSNNDLYDEGVVAANKTAEKQKSYENNFVKKYGEIDPNQTWDFTSGATLSTTRAGAPHTQVYMQDLYGLDFTKSQNIAIYNAIKTQLPDNVEKTGKKAVLIAPGNPFVIYPLTTQGSWKHTLYVKVGNQGTWLYQKTWGNFDNPVCNGMTVGYNLLRQPVKANMYGILINAPAGTRIEVYLKIEGQKTAVGTGTGNAIIVDAGGAKPEVPNGLKGYDDVKYIGIEDNINGGDKDYNDVVLAMLGYPNVPVEKPIVDNKTYTETTTLSKRYMVEDLGETDDFDFNDIVIDVEEETTTTHTVTLTDGEITSDVVSGTSKTQKAILRHRGGIYPFSVKIGNSYTSDEFPGVLSDDPNEEITIPENAWDSEANNISLNVRDTNTGAVVIIPFAMKGEVPMMVAMDTSIEWMPERKAVSKSWFNPVPERLQNLPDPIEKEEQETPDTAAE
;
A
#
# COMPACT_ATOMS: atom_id res chain seq x y z
N MET A 1 3.30 46.17 -14.02
CA MET A 1 4.58 45.47 -13.76
C MET A 1 5.12 45.98 -12.43
N LYS A 2 4.86 45.25 -11.34
CA LYS A 2 5.39 45.52 -9.99
C LYS A 2 5.87 44.17 -9.47
N VAL A 3 7.18 44.00 -9.44
CA VAL A 3 7.84 42.82 -8.89
C VAL A 3 7.69 42.90 -7.37
N ILE A 4 6.91 41.99 -6.79
CA ILE A 4 6.83 41.81 -5.34
C ILE A 4 7.84 40.74 -4.97
N LEU A 5 8.98 41.21 -4.47
CA LEU A 5 10.00 40.41 -3.79
C LEU A 5 9.34 39.80 -2.54
N LYS A 6 9.05 38.49 -2.55
CA LYS A 6 8.62 37.77 -1.34
C LYS A 6 9.86 37.29 -0.61
N SER A 7 10.18 38.00 0.47
CA SER A 7 11.18 37.64 1.47
C SER A 7 10.85 36.26 2.06
N VAL A 8 11.77 35.32 1.94
CA VAL A 8 11.75 34.04 2.67
C VAL A 8 12.16 34.34 4.12
N VAL A 9 11.22 34.14 5.04
CA VAL A 9 11.47 34.21 6.48
C VAL A 9 12.05 32.87 6.90
N ALA A 10 13.38 32.82 7.06
CA ALA A 10 14.06 31.75 7.78
C ALA A 10 13.62 31.83 9.25
N SER A 11 12.71 30.94 9.64
CA SER A 11 12.26 30.82 11.03
C SER A 11 13.31 29.99 11.78
N LEU A 12 14.39 30.66 12.22
CA LEU A 12 15.25 30.12 13.27
C LEU A 12 14.40 30.02 14.54
N ALA A 13 14.01 28.80 14.90
CA ALA A 13 13.61 28.48 16.27
C ALA A 13 14.88 28.47 17.13
N VAL A 14 15.35 29.67 17.51
CA VAL A 14 16.31 29.84 18.60
C VAL A 14 15.59 29.43 19.88
N MET A 15 15.82 28.21 20.35
CA MET A 15 15.54 27.90 21.76
C MET A 15 16.49 28.75 22.60
N SER A 16 15.88 29.66 23.35
CA SER A 16 16.51 30.52 24.33
C SER A 16 17.24 29.72 25.40
N LEU A 17 18.57 29.80 25.43
CA LEU A 17 19.34 29.70 26.66
C LEU A 17 19.79 31.10 27.04
N ALA A 18 19.02 31.73 27.93
CA ALA A 18 19.41 32.98 28.57
C ALA A 18 20.59 32.71 29.53
N ALA A 19 21.77 33.17 29.09
CA ALA A 19 22.87 33.77 29.83
C ALA A 19 23.11 33.43 31.32
N CYS A 20 24.36 33.01 31.54
CA CYS A 20 25.27 33.42 32.62
C CYS A 20 24.96 33.00 34.07
N SER A 21 25.57 31.89 34.48
CA SER A 21 26.20 31.81 35.80
C SER A 21 27.49 30.99 35.71
N ASN A 22 28.56 31.49 36.33
CA ASN A 22 29.90 30.89 36.44
C ASN A 22 29.86 29.37 36.63
N ASN A 23 30.10 28.58 35.58
CA ASN A 23 30.19 27.12 35.71
C ASN A 23 31.43 26.59 35.00
N ASP A 24 32.10 25.67 35.71
CA ASP A 24 33.35 25.00 35.38
C ASP A 24 33.42 24.54 33.91
N LEU A 25 34.57 24.78 33.27
CA LEU A 25 34.85 24.36 31.88
C LEU A 25 35.03 22.83 31.73
N TYR A 26 34.74 22.06 32.79
CA TYR A 26 34.91 20.61 32.89
C TYR A 26 33.67 19.92 33.49
N ASP A 27 32.48 20.27 33.01
CA ASP A 27 31.31 19.41 33.18
C ASP A 27 31.33 18.35 32.05
N GLU A 28 31.68 17.10 32.40
CA GLU A 28 31.74 15.97 31.46
C GLU A 28 30.42 15.76 30.71
N GLY A 29 29.27 16.11 31.32
CA GLY A 29 27.96 16.05 30.68
C GLY A 29 27.77 17.09 29.57
N VAL A 30 28.33 18.29 29.73
CA VAL A 30 28.29 19.37 28.72
C VAL A 30 29.25 19.08 27.58
N VAL A 31 30.42 18.50 27.86
CA VAL A 31 31.40 18.10 26.84
C VAL A 31 30.86 16.96 25.96
N ALA A 32 30.18 15.98 26.56
CA ALA A 32 29.53 14.89 25.85
C ALA A 32 28.42 15.41 24.91
N ALA A 33 27.54 16.29 25.40
CA ALA A 33 26.45 16.87 24.61
C ALA A 33 26.96 17.70 23.41
N ASN A 34 28.04 18.46 23.59
CA ASN A 34 28.63 19.25 22.51
C ASN A 34 29.23 18.37 21.40
N LYS A 35 29.89 17.26 21.76
CA LYS A 35 30.44 16.31 20.77
C LYS A 35 29.34 15.61 19.96
N THR A 36 28.21 15.29 20.60
CA THR A 36 27.04 14.74 19.93
C THR A 36 26.46 15.72 18.91
N ALA A 37 26.30 16.98 19.31
CA ALA A 37 25.81 18.03 18.41
C ALA A 37 26.77 18.29 17.23
N GLU A 38 28.09 18.20 17.46
CA GLU A 38 29.10 18.31 16.40
C GLU A 38 29.01 17.14 15.41
N LYS A 39 28.87 15.89 15.88
CA LYS A 39 28.68 14.71 15.00
C LYS A 39 27.41 14.83 14.17
N GLN A 40 26.28 15.17 14.80
CA GLN A 40 25.01 15.36 14.10
C GLN A 40 25.10 16.47 13.05
N LYS A 41 25.74 17.60 13.37
CA LYS A 41 25.96 18.70 12.42
C LYS A 41 26.90 18.30 11.28
N SER A 42 27.94 17.51 11.55
CA SER A 42 28.85 17.01 10.51
C SER A 42 28.10 16.10 9.53
N TYR A 43 27.29 15.19 10.08
CA TYR A 43 26.41 14.32 9.30
C TYR A 43 25.45 15.13 8.41
N GLU A 44 24.73 16.09 9.00
CA GLU A 44 23.81 16.98 8.28
C GLU A 44 24.50 17.71 7.12
N ASN A 45 25.67 18.28 7.35
CA ASN A 45 26.43 18.99 6.32
C ASN A 45 26.86 18.06 5.18
N ASN A 46 27.32 16.85 5.50
CA ASN A 46 27.73 15.87 4.50
C ASN A 46 26.55 15.35 3.69
N PHE A 47 25.40 15.13 4.35
CA PHE A 47 24.17 14.71 3.69
C PHE A 47 23.71 15.76 2.70
N VAL A 48 23.62 17.03 3.14
CA VAL A 48 23.23 18.16 2.27
C VAL A 48 24.23 18.37 1.14
N LYS A 49 25.53 18.20 1.41
CA LYS A 49 26.56 18.28 0.36
C LYS A 49 26.39 17.20 -0.71
N LYS A 50 25.97 15.99 -0.34
CA LYS A 50 25.80 14.85 -1.25
C LYS A 50 24.46 14.90 -1.99
N TYR A 51 23.37 15.19 -1.29
CA TYR A 51 22.01 15.07 -1.83
C TYR A 51 21.33 16.41 -2.14
N GLY A 52 21.84 17.52 -1.62
CA GLY A 52 21.27 18.86 -1.74
C GLY A 52 20.39 19.24 -0.54
N GLU A 53 19.79 20.42 -0.61
CA GLU A 53 18.84 20.89 0.41
C GLU A 53 17.59 20.00 0.45
N ILE A 54 17.07 19.79 1.67
CA ILE A 54 15.87 19.00 1.92
C ILE A 54 14.63 19.88 1.72
N ASP A 55 13.63 19.38 1.02
CA ASP A 55 12.32 20.06 0.96
C ASP A 55 11.75 20.13 2.39
N PRO A 56 11.31 21.30 2.89
CA PRO A 56 10.65 21.41 4.19
C PRO A 56 9.42 20.49 4.36
N ASN A 57 8.88 19.97 3.26
CA ASN A 57 7.78 19.02 3.24
C ASN A 57 8.19 17.56 3.00
N GLN A 58 9.48 17.26 2.88
CA GLN A 58 9.97 15.89 2.76
C GLN A 58 9.60 15.09 4.02
N THR A 59 8.97 13.94 3.81
CA THR A 59 8.81 12.91 4.85
C THR A 59 9.82 11.79 4.62
N TRP A 60 10.25 11.16 5.70
CA TRP A 60 11.15 10.00 5.69
C TRP A 60 10.40 8.69 5.93
N ASP A 61 9.08 8.77 6.02
CA ASP A 61 8.18 7.64 6.01
C ASP A 61 7.66 7.39 4.59
N PHE A 62 8.39 6.53 3.87
CA PHE A 62 8.08 6.15 2.50
C PHE A 62 6.97 5.09 2.42
N THR A 63 6.45 4.61 3.56
CA THR A 63 5.32 3.66 3.60
C THR A 63 3.97 4.35 3.42
N SER A 64 3.90 5.68 3.53
CA SER A 64 2.64 6.42 3.63
C SER A 64 2.11 7.00 2.29
N GLY A 65 2.79 6.78 1.16
CA GLY A 65 2.31 7.35 -0.12
C GLY A 65 3.29 7.42 -1.31
N ALA A 66 4.41 6.70 -1.30
CA ALA A 66 5.28 6.60 -2.47
C ALA A 66 4.96 5.35 -3.28
N THR A 67 4.78 5.49 -4.60
CA THR A 67 4.76 4.36 -5.54
C THR A 67 6.18 3.79 -5.58
N LEU A 68 6.48 2.85 -4.69
CA LEU A 68 7.70 2.06 -4.76
C LEU A 68 7.40 0.75 -5.49
N SER A 69 8.30 0.37 -6.38
CA SER A 69 8.30 -0.95 -7.02
C SER A 69 8.33 -2.02 -5.92
N THR A 70 7.20 -2.67 -5.68
CA THR A 70 7.07 -3.71 -4.66
C THR A 70 7.63 -5.03 -5.20
N THR A 71 8.61 -5.62 -4.50
CA THR A 71 9.00 -7.03 -4.70
C THR A 71 8.58 -7.88 -3.50
N ARG A 72 7.52 -8.68 -3.69
CA ARG A 72 7.18 -9.91 -2.93
C ARG A 72 6.83 -9.87 -1.42
N ALA A 73 6.84 -8.76 -0.70
CA ALA A 73 6.39 -8.74 0.72
C ALA A 73 5.15 -7.86 0.95
N GLY A 74 4.51 -8.07 2.12
CA GLY A 74 3.12 -7.70 2.40
C GLY A 74 2.79 -6.20 2.36
N ALA A 75 1.59 -5.87 1.87
CA ALA A 75 1.11 -4.51 1.72
C ALA A 75 0.92 -3.79 3.09
N PRO A 76 1.64 -2.69 3.38
CA PRO A 76 1.56 -2.05 4.69
C PRO A 76 0.38 -1.08 4.79
N HIS A 77 -0.29 -0.73 3.70
CA HIS A 77 -1.41 0.21 3.73
C HIS A 77 -2.39 -0.06 2.59
N THR A 78 -3.63 0.40 2.78
CA THR A 78 -4.68 0.25 1.78
C THR A 78 -4.58 1.35 0.72
N GLN A 79 -4.34 0.94 -0.51
CA GLN A 79 -4.41 1.77 -1.71
C GLN A 79 -5.40 1.17 -2.71
N VAL A 80 -6.23 2.02 -3.31
CA VAL A 80 -7.25 1.65 -4.27
C VAL A 80 -7.11 2.55 -5.49
N TYR A 81 -6.68 1.99 -6.62
CA TYR A 81 -6.46 2.73 -7.86
C TYR A 81 -7.37 2.22 -8.97
N MET A 82 -8.03 3.15 -9.65
CA MET A 82 -8.62 2.85 -10.96
C MET A 82 -7.46 2.53 -11.91
N GLN A 83 -7.40 1.28 -12.36
CA GLN A 83 -6.42 0.89 -13.36
C GLN A 83 -7.07 0.90 -14.73
N ASP A 84 -6.51 1.77 -15.56
CA ASP A 84 -6.70 1.80 -16.99
C ASP A 84 -6.20 0.48 -17.57
N LEU A 85 -7.13 -0.46 -17.73
CA LEU A 85 -6.93 -1.72 -18.41
C LEU A 85 -6.89 -1.54 -19.95
N TYR A 86 -6.42 -0.37 -20.42
CA TYR A 86 -6.36 0.02 -21.83
C TYR A 86 -5.48 -0.94 -22.63
N GLY A 87 -5.95 -1.31 -23.84
CA GLY A 87 -5.28 -2.27 -24.73
C GLY A 87 -5.88 -3.66 -24.72
N LEU A 88 -6.89 -3.89 -23.88
CA LEU A 88 -7.66 -5.13 -23.85
C LEU A 88 -8.69 -5.14 -24.98
N ASP A 89 -8.24 -5.46 -26.18
CA ASP A 89 -9.12 -5.91 -27.24
C ASP A 89 -9.55 -7.36 -26.93
N PHE A 90 -10.20 -7.56 -25.78
CA PHE A 90 -10.79 -8.84 -25.42
C PHE A 90 -11.84 -9.15 -26.46
N THR A 91 -11.45 -9.93 -27.44
CA THR A 91 -12.43 -10.51 -28.35
C THR A 91 -13.24 -11.51 -27.55
N LYS A 92 -14.56 -11.59 -27.80
CA LYS A 92 -15.45 -12.59 -27.20
C LYS A 92 -14.85 -14.00 -27.27
N SER A 93 -14.03 -14.29 -28.30
CA SER A 93 -13.29 -15.55 -28.49
C SER A 93 -12.24 -15.87 -27.42
N GLN A 94 -11.61 -14.87 -26.80
CA GLN A 94 -10.54 -15.10 -25.83
C GLN A 94 -11.07 -15.48 -24.44
N ASN A 95 -12.19 -14.88 -24.02
CA ASN A 95 -12.81 -15.18 -22.73
C ASN A 95 -14.01 -16.14 -22.83
N ILE A 96 -14.27 -16.72 -24.01
CA ILE A 96 -15.41 -17.62 -24.23
C ILE A 96 -15.37 -18.85 -23.34
N ALA A 97 -14.17 -19.37 -23.05
CA ALA A 97 -14.00 -20.54 -22.20
C ALA A 97 -14.45 -20.26 -20.75
N ILE A 98 -14.02 -19.14 -20.18
CA ILE A 98 -14.43 -18.71 -18.83
C ILE A 98 -15.92 -18.35 -18.83
N TYR A 99 -16.40 -17.63 -19.84
CA TYR A 99 -17.80 -17.29 -19.98
C TYR A 99 -18.70 -18.54 -19.97
N ASN A 100 -18.35 -19.56 -20.76
CA ASN A 100 -19.09 -20.82 -20.80
C ASN A 100 -18.99 -21.59 -19.48
N ALA A 101 -17.82 -21.58 -18.84
CA ALA A 101 -17.65 -22.19 -17.52
C ALA A 101 -18.57 -21.54 -16.48
N ILE A 102 -18.62 -20.20 -16.45
CA ILE A 102 -19.50 -19.44 -15.56
C ILE A 102 -20.97 -19.72 -15.86
N LYS A 103 -21.38 -19.68 -17.13
CA LYS A 103 -22.78 -19.99 -17.51
C LYS A 103 -23.20 -21.42 -17.18
N THR A 104 -22.25 -22.36 -17.14
CA THR A 104 -22.53 -23.74 -16.70
C THR A 104 -22.79 -23.78 -15.19
N GLN A 105 -22.05 -22.99 -14.41
CA GLN A 105 -22.22 -22.94 -12.95
C GLN A 105 -23.43 -22.10 -12.53
N LEU A 106 -23.68 -21.01 -13.24
CA LEU A 106 -24.72 -20.02 -13.01
C LEU A 106 -25.67 -19.91 -14.22
N PRO A 107 -26.43 -20.97 -14.53
CA PRO A 107 -27.37 -20.96 -15.63
C PRO A 107 -28.58 -20.07 -15.33
N ASP A 108 -29.08 -19.41 -16.37
CA ASP A 108 -30.19 -18.46 -16.30
C ASP A 108 -31.42 -19.08 -15.63
N ASN A 109 -32.07 -18.33 -14.74
CA ASN A 109 -33.30 -18.72 -14.06
C ASN A 109 -33.21 -19.99 -13.19
N VAL A 110 -32.01 -20.37 -12.75
CA VAL A 110 -31.81 -21.48 -11.82
C VAL A 110 -31.32 -20.95 -10.49
N GLU A 111 -32.20 -20.96 -9.50
CA GLU A 111 -31.86 -20.52 -8.14
C GLU A 111 -30.62 -21.26 -7.61
N LYS A 112 -29.65 -20.46 -7.16
CA LYS A 112 -28.45 -20.93 -6.47
C LYS A 112 -28.50 -20.52 -5.02
N THR A 113 -27.88 -21.35 -4.20
CA THR A 113 -27.55 -21.01 -2.82
C THR A 113 -26.04 -20.94 -2.73
N GLY A 114 -25.51 -19.73 -2.56
CA GLY A 114 -24.09 -19.57 -2.39
C GLY A 114 -23.62 -19.68 -0.97
N LYS A 115 -22.30 -19.87 -0.84
CA LYS A 115 -21.61 -19.73 0.42
C LYS A 115 -21.46 -18.24 0.72
N LYS A 116 -22.15 -17.78 1.76
CA LYS A 116 -21.96 -16.43 2.31
C LYS A 116 -20.58 -16.35 2.96
N ALA A 117 -19.80 -15.38 2.52
CA ALA A 117 -18.45 -15.17 3.02
C ALA A 117 -18.10 -13.68 3.02
N VAL A 118 -17.32 -13.27 4.01
CA VAL A 118 -16.59 -12.01 3.94
C VAL A 118 -15.33 -12.25 3.11
N LEU A 119 -14.97 -11.26 2.29
CA LEU A 119 -13.70 -11.28 1.58
C LEU A 119 -12.65 -10.50 2.37
N ILE A 120 -11.46 -11.06 2.42
CA ILE A 120 -10.33 -10.52 3.16
C ILE A 120 -9.14 -10.36 2.21
N ALA A 121 -8.47 -9.22 2.27
CA ALA A 121 -7.29 -8.94 1.47
C ALA A 121 -6.17 -9.95 1.79
N PRO A 122 -5.42 -10.41 0.77
CA PRO A 122 -4.38 -11.42 0.95
C PRO A 122 -3.04 -10.84 1.42
N GLY A 123 -2.92 -9.51 1.52
CA GLY A 123 -1.64 -8.84 1.84
C GLY A 123 -0.73 -8.67 0.63
N ASN A 124 -1.21 -8.94 -0.57
CA ASN A 124 -0.48 -8.70 -1.81
C ASN A 124 -1.36 -7.92 -2.80
N PRO A 125 -0.78 -7.34 -3.86
CA PRO A 125 -1.56 -6.69 -4.92
C PRO A 125 -2.55 -7.66 -5.58
N PHE A 126 -3.76 -7.18 -5.83
CA PHE A 126 -4.79 -7.90 -6.56
C PHE A 126 -5.67 -6.93 -7.36
N VAL A 127 -6.32 -7.43 -8.42
CA VAL A 127 -7.19 -6.64 -9.28
C VAL A 127 -8.61 -7.18 -9.20
N ILE A 128 -9.60 -6.30 -9.12
CA ILE A 128 -11.02 -6.64 -9.31
C ILE A 128 -11.50 -5.97 -10.59
N TYR A 129 -12.12 -6.74 -11.48
CA TYR A 129 -12.78 -6.18 -12.67
C TYR A 129 -14.06 -6.96 -13.00
N PRO A 130 -15.02 -6.33 -13.71
CA PRO A 130 -16.24 -7.00 -14.07
C PRO A 130 -16.01 -7.87 -15.30
N LEU A 131 -16.32 -9.17 -15.18
CA LEU A 131 -16.20 -10.13 -16.25
C LEU A 131 -17.49 -10.21 -17.06
N THR A 132 -18.64 -10.34 -16.40
CA THR A 132 -19.95 -10.26 -17.05
C THR A 132 -20.90 -9.31 -16.37
N THR A 133 -21.74 -8.65 -17.17
CA THR A 133 -22.86 -7.84 -16.69
C THR A 133 -24.11 -8.18 -17.50
N GLN A 134 -25.21 -8.41 -16.79
CA GLN A 134 -26.53 -8.81 -17.25
C GLN A 134 -27.59 -8.07 -16.40
N GLY A 135 -28.84 -8.50 -16.49
CA GLY A 135 -29.95 -7.94 -15.73
C GLY A 135 -30.56 -6.69 -16.35
N SER A 136 -31.71 -6.26 -15.84
CA SER A 136 -32.45 -5.10 -16.39
C SER A 136 -32.27 -3.82 -15.56
N TRP A 137 -31.76 -3.95 -14.33
CA TRP A 137 -31.69 -2.83 -13.40
C TRP A 137 -30.51 -1.90 -13.65
N LYS A 138 -30.72 -0.62 -13.36
CA LYS A 138 -29.63 0.38 -13.28
C LYS A 138 -28.92 0.20 -11.95
N HIS A 139 -27.60 0.10 -12.00
CA HIS A 139 -26.79 -0.06 -10.80
C HIS A 139 -25.42 0.59 -10.97
N THR A 140 -24.78 0.86 -9.83
CA THR A 140 -23.35 1.22 -9.77
C THR A 140 -22.63 0.18 -8.95
N LEU A 141 -21.54 -0.37 -9.48
CA LEU A 141 -20.69 -1.30 -8.75
C LEU A 141 -19.66 -0.54 -7.93
N TYR A 142 -19.63 -0.83 -6.63
CA TYR A 142 -18.67 -0.30 -5.67
C TYR A 142 -17.76 -1.40 -5.15
N VAL A 143 -16.53 -1.00 -4.86
CA VAL A 143 -15.55 -1.78 -4.11
C VAL A 143 -15.08 -0.94 -2.94
N LYS A 144 -15.16 -1.50 -1.74
CA LYS A 144 -14.67 -0.90 -0.50
C LYS A 144 -13.68 -1.85 0.15
N VAL A 145 -12.53 -1.33 0.56
CA VAL A 145 -11.42 -2.05 1.17
C VAL A 145 -11.07 -1.32 2.46
N GLY A 146 -11.36 -1.93 3.61
CA GLY A 146 -11.32 -1.24 4.91
C GLY A 146 -12.20 0.01 4.88
N ASN A 147 -11.60 1.18 5.15
CA ASN A 147 -12.28 2.47 5.13
C ASN A 147 -12.22 3.19 3.77
N GLN A 148 -11.47 2.66 2.80
CA GLN A 148 -11.33 3.23 1.47
C GLN A 148 -12.38 2.62 0.54
N GLY A 149 -12.94 3.40 -0.38
CA GLY A 149 -13.91 2.87 -1.35
C GLY A 149 -14.01 3.72 -2.60
N THR A 150 -14.30 3.05 -3.72
CA THR A 150 -14.54 3.69 -5.01
C THR A 150 -15.59 2.91 -5.81
N TRP A 151 -16.15 3.54 -6.84
CA TRP A 151 -16.98 2.86 -7.82
C TRP A 151 -16.14 2.37 -9.00
N LEU A 152 -16.50 1.21 -9.55
CA LEU A 152 -15.81 0.56 -10.67
C LEU A 152 -16.49 0.88 -12.01
N TYR A 153 -17.82 0.73 -12.06
CA TYR A 153 -18.61 1.12 -13.22
C TYR A 153 -20.04 1.48 -12.82
N GLN A 154 -20.74 2.14 -13.75
CA GLN A 154 -22.15 2.46 -13.65
C GLN A 154 -22.90 1.99 -14.89
N LYS A 155 -24.06 1.36 -14.68
CA LYS A 155 -24.99 0.94 -15.71
C LYS A 155 -26.18 1.90 -15.77
N THR A 156 -26.27 2.68 -16.85
CA THR A 156 -27.34 3.67 -17.10
C THR A 156 -28.14 3.27 -18.35
N TRP A 157 -29.26 2.56 -18.19
CA TRP A 157 -30.31 2.24 -19.20
C TRP A 157 -29.93 2.16 -20.71
N GLY A 158 -30.17 0.99 -21.33
CA GLY A 158 -30.23 0.87 -22.80
C GLY A 158 -29.68 -0.46 -23.32
N ASN A 159 -30.57 -1.41 -23.64
CA ASN A 159 -30.35 -2.64 -24.43
C ASN A 159 -29.10 -3.49 -24.10
N PHE A 160 -29.16 -4.29 -23.02
CA PHE A 160 -28.18 -5.36 -22.77
C PHE A 160 -28.85 -6.68 -22.36
N ASP A 161 -29.82 -7.14 -23.15
CA ASP A 161 -30.36 -8.52 -23.06
C ASP A 161 -29.30 -9.60 -23.38
N ASN A 162 -28.05 -9.21 -23.65
CA ASN A 162 -26.95 -10.12 -23.90
C ASN A 162 -25.91 -10.00 -22.78
N PRO A 163 -25.54 -11.10 -22.09
CA PRO A 163 -24.34 -11.16 -21.27
C PRO A 163 -23.15 -10.61 -22.02
N VAL A 164 -22.58 -9.54 -21.47
CA VAL A 164 -21.40 -8.92 -22.04
C VAL A 164 -20.19 -9.44 -21.30
N CYS A 165 -19.23 -10.04 -22.01
CA CYS A 165 -17.98 -10.51 -21.43
C CYS A 165 -16.84 -9.55 -21.79
N ASN A 166 -16.19 -8.96 -20.78
CA ASN A 166 -14.93 -8.23 -20.92
C ASN A 166 -14.90 -7.17 -22.05
N GLY A 167 -15.81 -6.20 -21.99
CA GLY A 167 -15.88 -5.10 -22.94
C GLY A 167 -17.32 -4.79 -23.26
N MET A 168 -17.79 -3.62 -22.82
CA MET A 168 -19.15 -3.16 -23.04
C MET A 168 -19.38 -3.00 -24.55
N THR A 169 -20.49 -3.47 -25.13
CA THR A 169 -20.99 -2.82 -26.34
C THR A 169 -21.72 -1.57 -25.86
N VAL A 170 -21.14 -0.37 -25.88
CA VAL A 170 -21.81 0.85 -25.38
C VAL A 170 -22.87 1.42 -26.32
N GLY A 171 -23.02 0.80 -27.48
CA GLY A 171 -24.04 1.17 -28.45
C GLY A 171 -23.66 0.67 -29.82
N TYR A 172 -24.35 1.21 -30.81
CA TYR A 172 -23.99 1.02 -32.20
C TYR A 172 -23.58 2.36 -32.79
N ASN A 173 -22.53 2.37 -33.61
CA ASN A 173 -22.21 3.56 -34.38
C ASN A 173 -23.33 3.82 -35.41
N LEU A 174 -23.26 4.94 -36.12
CA LEU A 174 -24.24 5.30 -37.15
C LEU A 174 -24.40 4.24 -38.27
N LEU A 175 -23.47 3.30 -38.37
CA LEU A 175 -23.48 2.18 -39.32
C LEU A 175 -24.02 0.87 -38.71
N ARG A 176 -24.63 0.92 -37.52
CA ARG A 176 -25.08 -0.26 -36.77
C ARG A 176 -23.97 -1.25 -36.43
N GLN A 177 -22.73 -0.80 -36.33
CA GLN A 177 -21.63 -1.63 -35.84
C GLN A 177 -21.49 -1.44 -34.32
N PRO A 178 -21.27 -2.53 -33.56
CA PRO A 178 -21.13 -2.44 -32.12
C PRO A 178 -19.92 -1.57 -31.75
N VAL A 179 -20.15 -0.55 -30.93
CA VAL A 179 -19.09 0.27 -30.32
C VAL A 179 -18.69 -0.41 -29.04
N LYS A 180 -17.42 -0.83 -28.94
CA LYS A 180 -16.89 -1.38 -27.70
C LYS A 180 -16.48 -0.24 -26.76
N ALA A 181 -16.80 -0.33 -25.48
CA ALA A 181 -16.10 0.42 -24.44
C ALA A 181 -15.30 -0.51 -23.55
N ASN A 182 -14.13 -0.03 -23.18
CA ASN A 182 -13.22 -0.71 -22.29
C ASN A 182 -13.84 -0.79 -20.89
N MET A 183 -13.74 -1.94 -20.25
CA MET A 183 -14.11 -2.09 -18.85
C MET A 183 -12.86 -1.83 -18.00
N TYR A 184 -13.01 -0.95 -17.02
CA TYR A 184 -11.95 -0.65 -16.06
C TYR A 184 -11.86 -1.75 -15.01
N GLY A 185 -10.66 -1.91 -14.45
CA GLY A 185 -10.41 -2.67 -13.23
C GLY A 185 -9.97 -1.75 -12.11
N ILE A 186 -9.99 -2.25 -10.89
CA ILE A 186 -9.36 -1.59 -9.75
C ILE A 186 -8.19 -2.45 -9.29
N LEU A 187 -6.99 -1.86 -9.29
CA LEU A 187 -5.82 -2.42 -8.64
C LEU A 187 -5.87 -2.04 -7.16
N ILE A 188 -5.70 -3.04 -6.31
CA ILE A 188 -5.80 -2.91 -4.86
C ILE A 188 -4.51 -3.43 -4.26
N ASN A 189 -3.94 -2.63 -3.37
CA ASN A 189 -2.88 -3.06 -2.47
C ASN A 189 -3.40 -2.85 -1.06
N ALA A 190 -3.49 -3.89 -0.24
CA ALA A 190 -4.06 -3.78 1.10
C ALA A 190 -3.48 -4.80 2.07
N PRO A 191 -3.27 -4.44 3.36
CA PRO A 191 -2.76 -5.35 4.37
C PRO A 191 -3.53 -6.66 4.37
N ALA A 192 -2.80 -7.77 4.57
CA ALA A 192 -3.43 -9.06 4.81
C ALA A 192 -4.46 -8.87 5.90
N GLY A 193 -5.66 -9.45 5.78
CA GLY A 193 -6.71 -9.25 6.79
C GLY A 193 -7.69 -8.12 6.51
N THR A 194 -7.37 -7.18 5.63
CA THR A 194 -8.25 -6.02 5.39
C THR A 194 -9.56 -6.46 4.74
N ARG A 195 -10.69 -6.11 5.34
CA ARG A 195 -12.02 -6.44 4.80
C ARG A 195 -12.26 -5.84 3.42
N ILE A 196 -12.88 -6.62 2.53
CA ILE A 196 -13.29 -6.22 1.19
C ILE A 196 -14.81 -6.40 1.05
N GLU A 197 -15.49 -5.31 0.71
CA GLU A 197 -16.90 -5.30 0.37
C GLU A 197 -17.06 -4.97 -1.12
N VAL A 198 -17.77 -5.82 -1.84
CA VAL A 198 -18.12 -5.59 -3.24
C VAL A 198 -19.63 -5.61 -3.35
N TYR A 199 -20.21 -4.51 -3.84
CA TYR A 199 -21.66 -4.34 -3.83
C TYR A 199 -22.18 -3.48 -4.98
N LEU A 200 -23.39 -3.80 -5.42
CA LEU A 200 -24.17 -3.02 -6.37
C LEU A 200 -25.11 -2.10 -5.60
N LYS A 201 -25.05 -0.81 -5.90
CA LYS A 201 -26.09 0.15 -5.51
C LYS A 201 -27.08 0.27 -6.66
N ILE A 202 -28.27 -0.32 -6.48
CA ILE A 202 -29.35 -0.33 -7.47
C ILE A 202 -30.15 0.97 -7.36
N GLU A 203 -30.41 1.62 -8.49
CA GLU A 203 -31.21 2.86 -8.52
C GLU A 203 -32.65 2.57 -8.06
N GLY A 204 -33.14 3.34 -7.09
CA GLY A 204 -34.48 3.17 -6.53
C GLY A 204 -34.60 2.14 -5.41
N GLN A 205 -33.53 1.36 -5.11
CA GLN A 205 -33.50 0.48 -3.95
C GLN A 205 -32.75 1.14 -2.78
N LYS A 206 -33.20 0.87 -1.55
CA LYS A 206 -32.57 1.38 -0.32
C LYS A 206 -31.34 0.57 0.09
N THR A 207 -31.31 -0.71 -0.27
CA THR A 207 -30.28 -1.66 0.16
C THR A 207 -29.40 -2.01 -1.03
N ALA A 208 -28.08 -2.03 -0.82
CA ALA A 208 -27.15 -2.57 -1.79
C ALA A 208 -27.21 -4.10 -1.81
N VAL A 209 -26.74 -4.72 -2.88
CA VAL A 209 -26.61 -6.19 -2.98
C VAL A 209 -25.15 -6.54 -3.22
N GLY A 210 -24.61 -7.50 -2.47
CA GLY A 210 -23.21 -7.84 -2.58
C GLY A 210 -22.70 -8.75 -1.47
N THR A 211 -21.37 -8.81 -1.36
CA THR A 211 -20.68 -9.67 -0.38
C THR A 211 -21.04 -9.31 1.06
N GLY A 212 -21.30 -8.03 1.33
CA GLY A 212 -21.69 -7.55 2.67
C GLY A 212 -23.15 -7.80 3.05
N THR A 213 -24.03 -8.10 2.10
CA THR A 213 -25.46 -8.36 2.39
C THR A 213 -25.81 -9.83 2.32
N GLY A 214 -24.99 -10.63 1.64
CA GLY A 214 -25.29 -12.04 1.36
C GLY A 214 -25.88 -12.30 -0.02
N ASN A 215 -25.97 -11.28 -0.88
CA ASN A 215 -26.48 -11.37 -2.26
C ASN A 215 -25.35 -11.52 -3.28
N ALA A 216 -24.30 -12.24 -2.88
CA ALA A 216 -23.17 -12.57 -3.71
C ALA A 216 -22.62 -13.95 -3.35
N ILE A 217 -22.09 -14.66 -4.35
CA ILE A 217 -21.62 -16.04 -4.21
C ILE A 217 -20.30 -16.24 -4.93
N ILE A 218 -19.51 -17.16 -4.42
CA ILE A 218 -18.26 -17.58 -5.05
C ILE A 218 -18.57 -18.55 -6.18
N VAL A 219 -17.93 -18.35 -7.32
CA VAL A 219 -18.16 -19.13 -8.54
C VAL A 219 -16.93 -19.97 -8.85
N ASP A 220 -17.10 -21.29 -8.89
CA ASP A 220 -16.04 -22.22 -9.29
C ASP A 220 -16.05 -22.41 -10.81
N ALA A 221 -15.22 -21.66 -11.51
CA ALA A 221 -15.10 -21.77 -12.97
C ALA A 221 -14.27 -22.99 -13.43
N GLY A 222 -14.02 -23.99 -12.58
CA GLY A 222 -13.32 -25.22 -12.95
C GLY A 222 -11.87 -25.00 -13.39
N GLY A 223 -11.21 -23.97 -12.84
CA GLY A 223 -9.86 -23.57 -13.21
C GLY A 223 -9.75 -22.77 -14.52
N ALA A 224 -10.87 -22.42 -15.17
CA ALA A 224 -10.85 -21.48 -16.29
C ALA A 224 -10.30 -20.12 -15.81
N LYS A 225 -9.32 -19.58 -16.54
CA LYS A 225 -8.65 -18.30 -16.22
C LYS A 225 -8.88 -17.30 -17.34
N PRO A 226 -9.12 -16.02 -17.02
CA PRO A 226 -9.24 -14.99 -18.03
C PRO A 226 -7.91 -14.83 -18.75
N GLU A 227 -7.97 -14.34 -19.98
CA GLU A 227 -6.76 -13.82 -20.59
C GLU A 227 -6.30 -12.60 -19.78
N VAL A 228 -5.04 -12.63 -19.36
CA VAL A 228 -4.49 -11.59 -18.50
C VAL A 228 -3.80 -10.54 -19.38
N PRO A 229 -4.18 -9.24 -19.30
CA PRO A 229 -3.49 -8.18 -20.05
C PRO A 229 -1.98 -8.21 -19.78
N ASN A 230 -1.20 -7.75 -20.76
CA ASN A 230 0.27 -7.64 -20.61
C ASN A 230 0.69 -6.90 -19.33
N GLY A 231 -0.07 -5.87 -18.91
CA GLY A 231 0.17 -5.11 -17.68
C GLY A 231 -0.15 -5.86 -16.38
N LEU A 232 -0.79 -7.02 -16.44
CA LEU A 232 -1.11 -7.89 -15.30
C LEU A 232 -0.43 -9.26 -15.41
N LYS A 233 0.59 -9.40 -16.27
CA LYS A 233 1.30 -10.67 -16.44
C LYS A 233 1.90 -11.13 -15.09
N GLY A 234 1.61 -12.37 -14.71
CA GLY A 234 2.00 -12.96 -13.41
C GLY A 234 0.87 -13.03 -12.40
N TYR A 235 -0.26 -12.33 -12.63
CA TYR A 235 -1.47 -12.50 -11.84
C TYR A 235 -2.17 -13.80 -12.21
N ASP A 236 -1.70 -14.90 -11.62
CA ASP A 236 -2.05 -16.25 -12.04
C ASP A 236 -3.16 -16.88 -11.18
N ASP A 237 -3.38 -16.37 -9.97
CA ASP A 237 -4.46 -16.83 -9.11
C ASP A 237 -5.76 -16.08 -9.44
N VAL A 238 -6.88 -16.80 -9.48
CA VAL A 238 -8.17 -16.23 -9.90
C VAL A 238 -9.31 -16.69 -9.02
N LYS A 239 -10.21 -15.75 -8.71
CA LYS A 239 -11.48 -16.00 -8.04
C LYS A 239 -12.59 -15.26 -8.75
N TYR A 240 -13.79 -15.84 -8.74
CA TYR A 240 -14.96 -15.26 -9.36
C TYR A 240 -16.08 -15.07 -8.36
N ILE A 241 -16.81 -13.96 -8.49
CA ILE A 241 -17.95 -13.64 -7.64
C ILE A 241 -19.14 -13.30 -8.52
N GLY A 242 -20.24 -14.02 -8.33
CA GLY A 242 -21.54 -13.71 -8.88
C GLY A 242 -22.34 -12.86 -7.90
N ILE A 243 -23.04 -11.85 -8.39
CA ILE A 243 -23.86 -10.91 -7.60
C ILE A 243 -25.22 -10.80 -8.29
N GLU A 244 -26.29 -10.89 -7.50
CA GLU A 244 -27.65 -10.61 -7.95
C GLU A 244 -27.86 -9.12 -8.25
N ASP A 245 -28.76 -8.78 -9.16
CA ASP A 245 -29.21 -7.40 -9.38
C ASP A 245 -30.49 -7.02 -8.60
N ASN A 246 -30.98 -7.89 -7.71
CA ASN A 246 -32.15 -7.60 -6.88
C ASN A 246 -32.23 -8.44 -5.59
N ILE A 247 -32.59 -7.80 -4.47
CA ILE A 247 -32.80 -8.44 -3.16
C ILE A 247 -34.22 -9.03 -2.97
N ASN A 248 -35.23 -8.54 -3.70
CA ASN A 248 -36.65 -8.82 -3.46
C ASN A 248 -37.35 -9.37 -4.72
N GLY A 249 -36.94 -10.55 -5.18
CA GLY A 249 -37.66 -11.28 -6.25
C GLY A 249 -36.94 -11.37 -7.58
N GLY A 250 -35.62 -11.59 -7.56
CA GLY A 250 -34.87 -12.12 -8.70
C GLY A 250 -35.00 -13.65 -8.80
N ASP A 251 -34.45 -14.21 -9.87
CA ASP A 251 -34.34 -15.64 -10.11
C ASP A 251 -33.18 -16.30 -9.34
N LYS A 252 -32.36 -15.49 -8.65
CA LYS A 252 -31.32 -15.93 -7.71
C LYS A 252 -30.25 -16.80 -8.37
N ASP A 253 -29.92 -16.54 -9.64
CA ASP A 253 -28.95 -17.32 -10.41
C ASP A 253 -27.50 -16.79 -10.30
N TYR A 254 -27.33 -15.61 -9.72
CA TYR A 254 -26.13 -14.81 -9.43
C TYR A 254 -25.29 -14.48 -10.67
N ASN A 255 -25.88 -14.54 -11.86
CA ASN A 255 -25.18 -14.26 -13.11
C ASN A 255 -25.35 -12.82 -13.60
N ASP A 256 -26.12 -11.99 -12.89
CA ASP A 256 -26.35 -10.59 -13.24
C ASP A 256 -25.06 -9.79 -13.30
N VAL A 257 -24.20 -9.94 -12.30
CA VAL A 257 -22.85 -9.39 -12.36
C VAL A 257 -21.87 -10.45 -11.90
N VAL A 258 -20.94 -10.82 -12.78
CA VAL A 258 -19.83 -11.71 -12.42
C VAL A 258 -18.53 -10.93 -12.51
N LEU A 259 -17.78 -10.95 -11.42
CA LEU A 259 -16.49 -10.28 -11.29
C LEU A 259 -15.38 -11.32 -11.32
N ALA A 260 -14.24 -10.93 -11.86
CA ALA A 260 -12.99 -11.66 -11.71
C ALA A 260 -12.08 -10.90 -10.75
N MET A 261 -11.42 -11.65 -9.88
CA MET A 261 -10.38 -11.18 -8.97
C MET A 261 -9.10 -11.89 -9.35
N LEU A 262 -8.06 -11.13 -9.67
CA LEU A 262 -6.75 -11.65 -10.03
C LEU A 262 -5.75 -11.32 -8.94
N GLY A 263 -4.99 -12.31 -8.50
CA GLY A 263 -4.04 -12.18 -7.40
C GLY A 263 -2.59 -12.29 -7.84
N TYR A 264 -1.71 -11.49 -7.22
CA TYR A 264 -0.26 -11.59 -7.38
C TYR A 264 0.45 -11.63 -6.01
N PRO A 265 0.70 -12.83 -5.42
CA PRO A 265 0.37 -14.15 -5.95
C PRO A 265 -1.02 -14.67 -5.59
N ASN A 266 -1.69 -14.12 -4.56
CA ASN A 266 -2.94 -14.69 -4.06
C ASN A 266 -4.13 -13.76 -4.29
N VAL A 267 -5.31 -14.33 -4.51
CA VAL A 267 -6.59 -13.60 -4.52
C VAL A 267 -7.14 -13.39 -3.09
N PRO A 268 -8.14 -12.51 -2.91
CA PRO A 268 -8.83 -12.37 -1.63
C PRO A 268 -9.31 -13.70 -1.04
N VAL A 269 -9.15 -13.87 0.26
CA VAL A 269 -9.52 -15.07 1.01
C VAL A 269 -10.96 -14.96 1.50
N GLU A 270 -11.70 -16.05 1.46
CA GLU A 270 -13.06 -16.12 1.99
C GLU A 270 -13.04 -16.50 3.47
N LYS A 271 -13.85 -15.80 4.27
CA LYS A 271 -14.19 -16.20 5.64
C LYS A 271 -15.67 -16.61 5.67
N PRO A 272 -15.98 -17.91 5.84
CA PRO A 272 -17.37 -18.37 5.88
C PRO A 272 -18.10 -17.75 7.07
N ILE A 273 -19.33 -17.32 6.84
CA ILE A 273 -20.18 -16.71 7.86
C ILE A 273 -21.22 -17.73 8.31
N VAL A 274 -21.42 -17.83 9.63
CA VAL A 274 -22.44 -18.69 10.24
C VAL A 274 -23.25 -17.85 11.23
N ASP A 275 -24.57 -18.03 11.21
CA ASP A 275 -25.49 -17.29 12.08
C ASP A 275 -25.12 -17.45 13.56
N ASN A 276 -25.15 -16.34 14.29
CA ASN A 276 -24.84 -16.23 15.71
C ASN A 276 -23.48 -16.85 16.11
N LYS A 277 -22.53 -16.89 15.18
CA LYS A 277 -21.14 -17.27 15.44
C LYS A 277 -20.19 -16.12 15.16
N THR A 278 -18.98 -16.24 15.70
CA THR A 278 -17.91 -15.29 15.46
C THR A 278 -17.01 -15.72 14.31
N TYR A 279 -16.44 -14.73 13.64
CA TYR A 279 -15.29 -14.91 12.74
C TYR A 279 -14.23 -13.85 13.07
N THR A 280 -13.00 -14.10 12.66
CA THR A 280 -11.87 -13.20 12.90
C THR A 280 -11.25 -12.71 11.60
N GLU A 281 -10.87 -11.43 11.62
CA GLU A 281 -10.07 -10.75 10.61
C GLU A 281 -8.74 -10.37 11.28
N THR A 282 -7.62 -10.88 10.79
CA THR A 282 -6.29 -10.55 11.32
C THR A 282 -5.56 -9.68 10.33
N THR A 283 -5.42 -8.39 10.63
CA THR A 283 -4.69 -7.43 9.82
C THR A 283 -3.23 -7.32 10.23
N THR A 284 -2.30 -7.44 9.28
CA THR A 284 -0.86 -7.30 9.55
C THR A 284 -0.33 -6.01 8.93
N LEU A 285 0.13 -5.09 9.77
CA LEU A 285 0.87 -3.89 9.39
C LEU A 285 2.36 -4.12 9.63
N SER A 286 3.23 -3.75 8.69
CA SER A 286 4.67 -3.82 8.91
C SER A 286 5.39 -2.58 8.40
N LYS A 287 6.48 -2.18 9.07
CA LYS A 287 7.41 -1.15 8.60
C LYS A 287 8.84 -1.59 8.86
N ARG A 288 9.74 -1.26 7.93
CA ARG A 288 11.18 -1.41 8.08
C ARG A 288 11.80 -0.07 8.41
N TYR A 289 12.40 0.06 9.59
CA TYR A 289 13.21 1.21 9.96
C TYR A 289 14.66 0.91 9.61
N MET A 290 15.23 1.75 8.75
CA MET A 290 16.62 1.66 8.31
C MET A 290 17.35 2.85 8.91
N VAL A 291 18.41 2.58 9.66
CA VAL A 291 19.17 3.57 10.42
C VAL A 291 20.55 3.72 9.80
N GLU A 292 20.94 4.98 9.60
CA GLU A 292 22.27 5.37 9.17
C GLU A 292 23.25 5.46 10.35
N ASP A 293 24.53 5.38 9.98
CA ASP A 293 25.71 5.20 10.78
C ASP A 293 25.75 5.82 12.18
N LEU A 294 26.29 5.00 13.06
CA LEU A 294 26.58 5.36 14.42
C LEU A 294 27.93 6.08 14.56
N GLY A 295 28.69 6.31 13.47
CA GLY A 295 30.08 6.77 13.59
C GLY A 295 30.90 7.24 12.37
N GLU A 296 30.63 6.82 11.12
CA GLU A 296 31.24 7.44 9.93
C GLU A 296 30.31 8.58 9.43
N THR A 297 30.55 9.27 8.31
CA THR A 297 29.66 10.39 7.92
C THR A 297 29.50 10.56 6.40
N ASP A 298 29.90 9.60 5.57
CA ASP A 298 30.03 9.81 4.12
C ASP A 298 29.50 8.71 3.19
N ASP A 299 29.26 7.48 3.65
CA ASP A 299 28.67 6.43 2.82
C ASP A 299 27.15 6.53 2.69
N PHE A 300 26.34 6.88 3.70
CA PHE A 300 24.88 7.11 3.56
C PHE A 300 24.12 5.91 2.94
N ASP A 301 24.25 4.72 3.50
CA ASP A 301 23.70 3.45 2.96
C ASP A 301 22.49 2.87 3.75
N PHE A 302 22.18 3.42 4.92
CA PHE A 302 21.04 3.12 5.79
C PHE A 302 20.93 1.64 6.13
N ASN A 303 22.04 0.98 6.45
CA ASN A 303 22.04 -0.45 6.72
C ASN A 303 22.73 -0.85 8.04
N ASP A 304 23.24 0.10 8.83
CA ASP A 304 23.89 -0.19 10.09
C ASP A 304 22.96 -0.96 11.02
N ILE A 305 21.73 -0.46 11.15
CA ILE A 305 20.66 -1.10 11.90
C ILE A 305 19.37 -1.08 11.08
N VAL A 306 18.78 -2.26 10.92
CA VAL A 306 17.50 -2.48 10.24
C VAL A 306 16.54 -3.16 11.19
N ILE A 307 15.39 -2.53 11.44
CA ILE A 307 14.38 -3.03 12.37
C ILE A 307 13.06 -3.17 11.61
N ASP A 308 12.60 -4.41 11.42
CA ASP A 308 11.25 -4.67 10.94
C ASP A 308 10.31 -4.71 12.14
N VAL A 309 9.34 -3.82 12.20
CA VAL A 309 8.28 -3.86 13.22
C VAL A 309 6.98 -4.28 12.56
N GLU A 310 6.32 -5.26 13.16
CA GLU A 310 5.04 -5.82 12.69
C GLU A 310 3.99 -5.71 13.80
N GLU A 311 2.80 -5.24 13.43
CA GLU A 311 1.59 -5.26 14.26
C GLU A 311 0.55 -6.17 13.59
N GLU A 312 0.11 -7.19 14.31
CA GLU A 312 -1.07 -7.96 13.97
C GLU A 312 -2.25 -7.47 14.82
N THR A 313 -3.29 -6.96 14.17
CA THR A 313 -4.56 -6.63 14.82
C THR A 313 -5.59 -7.70 14.46
N THR A 314 -6.09 -8.44 15.45
CA THR A 314 -7.19 -9.38 15.26
C THR A 314 -8.50 -8.76 15.71
N THR A 315 -9.43 -8.58 14.78
CA THR A 315 -10.80 -8.12 15.05
C THR A 315 -11.75 -9.31 15.01
N THR A 316 -12.54 -9.47 16.07
CA THR A 316 -13.58 -10.49 16.18
C THR A 316 -14.93 -9.87 15.90
N HIS A 317 -15.68 -10.50 15.01
CA HIS A 317 -17.00 -10.07 14.56
C HIS A 317 -18.05 -11.08 15.00
N THR A 318 -19.24 -10.61 15.37
CA THR A 318 -20.43 -11.44 15.60
C THR A 318 -21.48 -11.10 14.55
N VAL A 319 -21.96 -12.11 13.81
CA VAL A 319 -22.94 -11.93 12.74
C VAL A 319 -24.31 -12.49 13.12
N THR A 320 -25.36 -11.77 12.75
CA THR A 320 -26.74 -12.25 12.79
C THR A 320 -27.28 -12.37 11.36
N LEU A 321 -27.89 -13.51 11.06
CA LEU A 321 -28.59 -13.76 9.82
C LEU A 321 -30.11 -13.73 10.04
N THR A 322 -30.87 -13.27 9.06
CA THR A 322 -32.34 -13.40 9.02
C THR A 322 -32.72 -13.91 7.64
N ASP A 323 -33.42 -15.04 7.57
CA ASP A 323 -33.72 -15.76 6.32
C ASP A 323 -32.46 -16.01 5.48
N GLY A 324 -31.36 -16.25 6.18
CA GLY A 324 -30.03 -16.42 5.60
C GLY A 324 -29.29 -15.11 5.31
N GLU A 325 -29.91 -13.95 5.21
CA GLU A 325 -29.25 -12.66 4.87
C GLU A 325 -28.54 -12.03 6.07
N ILE A 326 -27.41 -11.35 5.87
CA ILE A 326 -26.70 -10.65 6.95
C ILE A 326 -27.50 -9.43 7.38
N THR A 327 -28.03 -9.43 8.62
CA THR A 327 -28.79 -8.30 9.18
C THR A 327 -28.01 -7.53 10.24
N SER A 328 -26.97 -8.13 10.82
CA SER A 328 -26.06 -7.46 11.74
C SER A 328 -24.67 -8.06 11.64
N ASP A 329 -23.64 -7.22 11.68
CA ASP A 329 -22.24 -7.60 11.79
C ASP A 329 -21.58 -6.59 12.73
N VAL A 330 -21.27 -7.02 13.96
CA VAL A 330 -20.76 -6.15 15.02
C VAL A 330 -19.40 -6.61 15.50
N VAL A 331 -18.50 -5.66 15.70
CA VAL A 331 -17.22 -5.93 16.35
C VAL A 331 -17.48 -6.30 17.81
N SER A 332 -17.11 -7.52 18.19
CA SER A 332 -17.25 -8.06 19.55
C SER A 332 -15.93 -8.14 20.30
N GLY A 333 -14.80 -7.92 19.63
CA GLY A 333 -13.49 -7.78 20.27
C GLY A 333 -12.40 -7.35 19.30
N THR A 334 -11.32 -6.77 19.86
CA THR A 334 -10.10 -6.43 19.14
C THR A 334 -8.91 -6.76 20.03
N SER A 335 -7.89 -7.43 19.49
CA SER A 335 -6.61 -7.67 20.16
C SER A 335 -5.46 -7.26 19.25
N LYS A 336 -4.37 -6.78 19.84
CA LYS A 336 -3.17 -6.41 19.11
C LYS A 336 -2.00 -7.25 19.59
N THR A 337 -1.12 -7.62 18.68
CA THR A 337 0.19 -8.20 19.00
C THR A 337 1.22 -7.51 18.16
N GLN A 338 2.37 -7.22 18.74
CA GLN A 338 3.46 -6.52 18.07
C GLN A 338 4.75 -7.31 18.25
N LYS A 339 5.58 -7.37 17.20
CA LYS A 339 6.93 -7.94 17.25
C LYS A 339 7.88 -7.05 16.48
N ALA A 340 9.16 -7.06 16.87
CA ALA A 340 10.21 -6.41 16.12
C ALA A 340 11.33 -7.40 15.82
N ILE A 341 11.87 -7.35 14.60
CA ILE A 341 13.03 -8.14 14.18
C ILE A 341 14.14 -7.17 13.85
N LEU A 342 15.20 -7.23 14.64
CA LEU A 342 16.39 -6.41 14.49
C LEU A 342 17.47 -7.17 13.70
N ARG A 343 18.14 -6.43 12.83
CA ARG A 343 19.35 -6.85 12.12
C ARG A 343 20.32 -5.69 12.20
N HIS A 344 21.56 -5.95 12.55
CA HIS A 344 22.58 -4.92 12.57
C HIS A 344 23.80 -5.45 11.83
N ARG A 345 24.26 -4.70 10.83
CA ARG A 345 25.34 -5.09 9.89
C ARG A 345 26.49 -4.09 9.85
N GLY A 346 26.25 -2.90 10.39
CA GLY A 346 27.19 -1.80 10.49
C GLY A 346 27.13 -1.15 11.87
N GLY A 347 28.08 -0.26 12.13
CA GLY A 347 28.21 0.48 13.39
C GLY A 347 29.13 -0.17 14.41
N ILE A 348 30.13 0.58 14.87
CA ILE A 348 31.11 0.14 15.88
C ILE A 348 30.69 0.44 17.32
N TYR A 349 29.56 1.13 17.52
CA TYR A 349 29.11 1.57 18.83
C TYR A 349 27.96 0.71 19.36
N PRO A 350 27.99 0.36 20.66
CA PRO A 350 26.85 -0.26 21.31
C PRO A 350 25.60 0.61 21.26
N PHE A 351 24.44 -0.03 21.19
CA PHE A 351 23.18 0.68 21.12
C PHE A 351 22.04 -0.06 21.83
N SER A 352 20.96 0.65 22.14
CA SER A 352 19.68 0.05 22.56
C SER A 352 18.54 0.65 21.75
N VAL A 353 17.48 -0.13 21.57
CA VAL A 353 16.30 0.28 20.81
C VAL A 353 15.20 0.70 21.78
N LYS A 354 14.54 1.81 21.48
CA LYS A 354 13.30 2.23 22.14
C LYS A 354 12.15 2.21 21.15
N ILE A 355 11.07 1.51 21.48
CA ILE A 355 9.80 1.51 20.73
C ILE A 355 8.69 1.91 21.71
N GLY A 356 8.05 3.05 21.45
CA GLY A 356 7.14 3.69 22.40
C GLY A 356 7.84 4.04 23.70
N ASN A 357 7.38 3.46 24.82
CA ASN A 357 8.00 3.62 26.13
C ASN A 357 8.89 2.45 26.53
N SER A 358 9.08 1.47 25.64
CA SER A 358 9.76 0.21 25.94
C SER A 358 11.17 0.24 25.38
N TYR A 359 12.12 -0.21 26.17
CA TYR A 359 13.52 -0.38 25.77
C TYR A 359 13.83 -1.87 25.62
N THR A 360 14.77 -2.19 24.75
CA THR A 360 15.44 -3.49 24.80
C THR A 360 16.07 -3.68 26.19
N SER A 361 16.00 -4.90 26.72
CA SER A 361 16.50 -5.19 28.07
C SER A 361 18.00 -4.96 28.20
N ASP A 362 18.72 -5.25 27.12
CA ASP A 362 20.16 -5.15 27.02
C ASP A 362 20.54 -4.26 25.83
N GLU A 363 21.79 -3.78 25.87
CA GLU A 363 22.40 -3.14 24.71
C GLU A 363 23.00 -4.17 23.78
N PHE A 364 22.82 -3.94 22.49
CA PHE A 364 23.47 -4.70 21.44
C PHE A 364 24.90 -4.18 21.25
N PRO A 365 25.87 -5.07 21.01
CA PRO A 365 27.20 -4.65 20.61
C PRO A 365 27.16 -4.05 19.19
N GLY A 366 28.04 -3.08 18.92
CA GLY A 366 28.34 -2.70 17.54
C GLY A 366 29.19 -3.79 16.87
N VAL A 367 28.81 -4.22 15.67
CA VAL A 367 29.53 -5.25 14.90
C VAL A 367 29.56 -4.89 13.42
N LEU A 368 30.67 -5.25 12.77
CA LEU A 368 30.92 -5.05 11.33
C LEU A 368 30.91 -6.40 10.60
N SER A 369 29.85 -7.20 10.78
CA SER A 369 29.74 -8.54 10.18
C SER A 369 28.29 -9.04 10.11
N ASP A 370 28.07 -10.12 9.35
CA ASP A 370 26.78 -10.81 9.26
C ASP A 370 26.27 -11.27 10.65
N ASP A 371 25.15 -10.70 11.09
CA ASP A 371 24.47 -11.11 12.32
C ASP A 371 23.02 -11.58 12.05
N PRO A 372 22.47 -12.46 12.90
CA PRO A 372 21.19 -13.11 12.69
C PRO A 372 20.03 -12.16 12.98
N ASN A 373 18.85 -12.54 12.48
CA ASN A 373 17.60 -11.91 12.87
C ASN A 373 17.38 -12.10 14.37
N GLU A 374 17.42 -11.01 15.14
CA GLU A 374 17.09 -11.04 16.57
C GLU A 374 15.68 -10.53 16.80
N GLU A 375 14.83 -11.35 17.45
CA GLU A 375 13.46 -10.96 17.77
C GLU A 375 13.45 -10.16 19.09
N ILE A 376 13.00 -8.91 19.00
CA ILE A 376 12.79 -8.03 20.14
C ILE A 376 11.33 -8.16 20.57
N THR A 377 11.14 -8.54 21.84
CA THR A 377 9.82 -8.50 22.47
C THR A 377 9.42 -7.05 22.70
N ILE A 378 8.32 -6.62 22.09
CA ILE A 378 7.71 -5.30 22.33
C ILE A 378 6.36 -5.48 23.05
N PRO A 379 6.07 -4.69 24.10
CA PRO A 379 4.78 -4.75 24.77
C PRO A 379 3.62 -4.44 23.81
N GLU A 380 2.43 -4.95 24.16
CA GLU A 380 1.21 -4.66 23.40
C GLU A 380 0.99 -3.14 23.31
N ASN A 381 0.69 -2.65 22.11
CA ASN A 381 0.47 -1.23 21.80
C ASN A 381 1.68 -0.30 22.05
N ALA A 382 2.90 -0.84 22.15
CA ALA A 382 4.09 0.00 22.31
C ALA A 382 4.41 0.78 21.02
N TRP A 383 4.33 0.11 19.87
CA TRP A 383 4.59 0.71 18.58
C TRP A 383 3.36 1.47 18.06
N ASP A 384 3.56 2.71 17.65
CA ASP A 384 2.62 3.52 16.90
C ASP A 384 3.24 3.78 15.52
N SER A 385 2.64 3.16 14.51
CA SER A 385 3.11 3.24 13.14
C SER A 385 2.91 4.62 12.53
N GLU A 386 1.86 5.36 12.89
CA GLU A 386 1.62 6.71 12.36
C GLU A 386 2.58 7.73 12.96
N ALA A 387 2.88 7.57 14.26
CA ALA A 387 3.84 8.42 14.96
C ALA A 387 5.30 8.05 14.69
N ASN A 388 5.58 6.86 14.12
CA ASN A 388 6.91 6.28 13.98
C ASN A 388 7.71 6.43 15.30
N ASN A 389 7.12 6.00 16.42
CA ASN A 389 7.62 6.25 17.78
C ASN A 389 8.80 5.35 18.19
N ILE A 390 9.81 5.28 17.33
CA ILE A 390 11.03 4.50 17.49
C ILE A 390 12.26 5.42 17.59
N SER A 391 13.23 5.04 18.41
CA SER A 391 14.52 5.73 18.50
C SER A 391 15.63 4.76 18.92
N LEU A 392 16.88 5.09 18.58
CA LEU A 392 18.04 4.39 19.09
C LEU A 392 18.81 5.23 20.10
N ASN A 393 19.32 4.58 21.13
CA ASN A 393 20.29 5.16 22.05
C ASN A 393 21.64 4.53 21.75
N VAL A 394 22.61 5.35 21.34
CA VAL A 394 23.91 4.90 20.83
C VAL A 394 24.98 5.42 21.77
N ARG A 395 25.81 4.53 22.31
CA ARG A 395 26.82 4.90 23.29
C ARG A 395 28.21 4.97 22.67
N ASP A 396 28.84 6.13 22.77
CA ASP A 396 30.24 6.30 22.41
C ASP A 396 31.14 5.56 23.44
N THR A 397 31.87 4.55 22.99
CA THR A 397 32.69 3.69 23.86
C THR A 397 33.88 4.41 24.48
N ASN A 398 34.34 5.52 23.91
CA ASN A 398 35.48 6.28 24.42
C ASN A 398 35.08 7.27 25.51
N THR A 399 33.86 7.82 25.42
CA THR A 399 33.39 8.89 26.31
C THR A 399 32.24 8.48 27.23
N GLY A 400 31.56 7.36 26.94
CA GLY A 400 30.34 6.95 27.62
C GLY A 400 29.10 7.80 27.29
N ALA A 401 29.24 8.81 26.42
CA ALA A 401 28.16 9.68 25.99
C ALA A 401 27.11 8.88 25.21
N VAL A 402 25.83 9.16 25.46
CA VAL A 402 24.71 8.55 24.73
C VAL A 402 24.10 9.56 23.76
N VAL A 403 24.04 9.19 22.49
CA VAL A 403 23.35 9.91 21.42
C VAL A 403 21.99 9.27 21.21
N ILE A 404 20.94 10.08 21.08
CA ILE A 404 19.61 9.59 20.71
C ILE A 404 19.41 9.86 19.22
N ILE A 405 19.13 8.82 18.45
CA ILE A 405 18.73 8.90 17.05
C ILE A 405 17.21 8.69 17.00
N PRO A 406 16.40 9.76 16.95
CA PRO A 406 14.96 9.64 16.77
C PRO A 406 14.62 9.36 15.30
N PHE A 407 13.39 8.92 15.05
CA PHE A 407 12.81 9.04 13.72
C PHE A 407 12.77 10.51 13.29
N ALA A 408 13.27 10.81 12.09
CA ALA A 408 13.47 12.19 11.63
C ALA A 408 12.15 12.94 11.41
N MET A 409 12.08 14.19 11.84
CA MET A 409 10.91 15.02 11.57
C MET A 409 10.86 15.46 10.10
N LYS A 410 9.68 15.88 9.67
CA LYS A 410 9.45 16.41 8.32
C LYS A 410 10.43 17.56 8.02
N GLY A 411 11.16 17.45 6.91
CA GLY A 411 12.12 18.45 6.45
C GLY A 411 13.50 18.43 7.15
N GLU A 412 13.74 17.51 8.09
CA GLU A 412 15.06 17.33 8.70
C GLU A 412 15.94 16.38 7.89
N VAL A 413 17.25 16.36 8.14
CA VAL A 413 18.14 15.35 7.57
C VAL A 413 17.88 14.01 8.30
N PRO A 414 17.66 12.89 7.59
CA PRO A 414 17.32 11.64 8.22
C PRO A 414 18.57 10.87 8.63
N MET A 415 18.63 10.44 9.89
CA MET A 415 19.48 9.32 10.31
C MET A 415 18.68 8.01 10.40
N MET A 416 17.37 8.09 10.22
CA MET A 416 16.48 6.93 10.19
C MET A 416 15.37 7.19 9.18
N VAL A 417 15.09 6.19 8.34
CA VAL A 417 14.00 6.21 7.36
C VAL A 417 13.08 5.01 7.57
N ALA A 418 11.80 5.14 7.23
CA ALA A 418 10.84 4.03 7.25
C ALA A 418 10.47 3.63 5.82
N MET A 419 10.59 2.34 5.54
CA MET A 419 10.37 1.71 4.25
C MET A 419 9.39 0.55 4.38
N ASP A 420 8.83 0.14 3.25
CA ASP A 420 8.08 -1.11 3.14
C ASP A 420 9.05 -2.29 3.37
N THR A 421 8.62 -3.33 4.08
CA THR A 421 9.47 -4.49 4.40
C THR A 421 9.86 -5.32 3.18
N SER A 422 9.20 -5.09 2.03
CA SER A 422 9.58 -5.62 0.70
C SER A 422 10.80 -4.95 0.08
N ILE A 423 11.20 -3.78 0.58
CA ILE A 423 12.38 -3.06 0.09
C ILE A 423 13.61 -3.58 0.82
N GLU A 424 14.47 -4.28 0.08
CA GLU A 424 15.79 -4.67 0.56
C GLU A 424 16.65 -3.43 0.85
N TRP A 425 17.45 -3.50 1.92
CA TRP A 425 18.40 -2.45 2.28
C TRP A 425 19.67 -2.55 1.45
N MET A 426 20.49 -1.49 1.45
CA MET A 426 21.71 -1.46 0.66
C MET A 426 22.80 -2.37 1.26
N PRO A 427 23.72 -2.90 0.42
CA PRO A 427 24.98 -3.43 0.92
C PRO A 427 25.81 -2.36 1.63
N GLU A 428 26.64 -2.78 2.58
CA GLU A 428 27.54 -1.90 3.33
C GLU A 428 28.45 -1.06 2.42
N ARG A 429 28.71 0.18 2.84
CA ARG A 429 29.54 1.20 2.19
C ARG A 429 29.05 1.61 0.82
N LYS A 430 27.77 1.41 0.56
CA LYS A 430 27.16 1.75 -0.73
C LYS A 430 26.02 2.74 -0.53
N ALA A 431 26.41 3.99 -0.66
CA ALA A 431 25.50 5.12 -0.73
C ALA A 431 24.22 4.86 -1.51
N VAL A 432 23.10 5.21 -0.89
CA VAL A 432 21.83 5.25 -1.58
C VAL A 432 21.87 6.32 -2.68
N SER A 433 21.27 6.02 -3.83
CA SER A 433 21.14 7.01 -4.91
C SER A 433 20.16 8.12 -4.50
N LYS A 434 20.32 9.34 -5.04
CA LYS A 434 19.36 10.44 -4.82
C LYS A 434 17.91 10.10 -5.20
N SER A 435 17.71 9.20 -6.16
CA SER A 435 16.38 8.71 -6.56
C SER A 435 15.68 7.89 -5.48
N TRP A 436 16.38 7.41 -4.47
CA TRP A 436 15.80 6.66 -3.35
C TRP A 436 14.88 7.55 -2.49
N PHE A 437 15.23 8.83 -2.37
CA PHE A 437 14.43 9.82 -1.63
C PHE A 437 13.36 10.52 -2.48
N ASN A 438 13.44 10.36 -3.81
CA ASN A 438 12.49 10.91 -4.77
C ASN A 438 11.96 9.78 -5.66
N PRO A 439 11.06 8.91 -5.15
CA PRO A 439 10.38 7.94 -5.97
C PRO A 439 9.55 8.70 -7.00
N VAL A 440 10.11 8.86 -8.20
CA VAL A 440 9.41 9.44 -9.34
C VAL A 440 8.17 8.56 -9.55
N PRO A 441 6.94 9.12 -9.56
CA PRO A 441 5.76 8.34 -9.90
C PRO A 441 6.01 7.65 -11.25
N GLU A 442 5.78 6.34 -11.30
CA GLU A 442 6.08 5.45 -12.43
C GLU A 442 5.53 5.95 -13.79
N ARG A 443 4.60 6.92 -13.78
CA ARG A 443 4.14 7.67 -14.97
C ARG A 443 5.20 8.50 -15.71
N LEU A 444 6.40 8.70 -15.17
CA LEU A 444 7.45 9.50 -15.83
C LEU A 444 8.69 8.70 -16.28
N GLN A 445 8.77 7.40 -15.99
CA GLN A 445 9.92 6.57 -16.43
C GLN A 445 9.72 5.90 -17.80
N ASN A 446 8.51 5.98 -18.38
CA ASN A 446 8.18 5.43 -19.70
C ASN A 446 7.88 6.49 -20.77
N LEU A 447 8.25 7.75 -20.53
CA LEU A 447 8.37 8.68 -21.65
C LEU A 447 9.72 8.40 -22.33
N PRO A 448 9.77 8.18 -23.65
CA PRO A 448 11.05 8.15 -24.34
C PRO A 448 11.79 9.44 -24.01
N ASP A 449 13.10 9.34 -23.79
CA ASP A 449 13.96 10.50 -23.56
C ASP A 449 13.57 11.60 -24.56
N PRO A 450 13.46 12.87 -24.12
CA PRO A 450 13.21 13.95 -25.05
C PRO A 450 14.29 13.87 -26.11
N ILE A 451 13.86 13.56 -27.33
CA ILE A 451 14.69 13.54 -28.53
C ILE A 451 15.59 14.77 -28.44
N GLU A 452 16.89 14.54 -28.27
CA GLU A 452 17.88 15.59 -28.45
C GLU A 452 17.54 16.21 -29.79
N LYS A 453 17.11 17.47 -29.76
CA LYS A 453 16.96 18.24 -30.98
C LYS A 453 18.34 18.25 -31.59
N GLU A 454 18.56 17.40 -32.60
CA GLU A 454 19.58 17.68 -33.61
C GLU A 454 19.36 19.12 -34.02
N GLU A 455 20.34 19.96 -33.69
CA GLU A 455 20.48 21.26 -34.32
C GLU A 455 20.50 21.02 -35.82
N GLN A 456 19.35 21.23 -36.47
CA GLN A 456 19.33 21.43 -37.90
C GLN A 456 20.14 22.70 -38.16
N GLU A 457 21.37 22.49 -38.61
CA GLU A 457 22.17 23.51 -39.27
C GLU A 457 21.29 24.17 -40.33
N THR A 458 20.98 25.44 -40.10
CA THR A 458 20.39 26.32 -41.12
C THR A 458 21.34 26.40 -42.30
N PRO A 459 20.91 26.10 -43.54
CA PRO A 459 21.75 26.31 -44.71
C PRO A 459 21.98 27.80 -44.88
N ASP A 460 23.26 28.15 -44.88
CA ASP A 460 23.77 29.49 -45.12
C ASP A 460 23.24 30.00 -46.47
N THR A 461 22.43 31.06 -46.42
CA THR A 461 22.00 31.80 -47.61
C THR A 461 22.86 33.05 -47.72
N ALA A 462 23.98 32.90 -48.44
CA ALA A 462 24.74 33.99 -49.04
C ALA A 462 25.23 33.49 -50.41
N ALA A 463 24.59 33.91 -51.50
CA ALA A 463 25.07 35.01 -52.34
C ALA A 463 26.35 34.66 -53.12
N GLU A 464 26.18 34.07 -54.31
CA GLU A 464 26.63 34.59 -55.61
C GLU A 464 25.96 33.83 -56.77
#